data_AF-A0A150U094-F1
#
_entry.id   AF-A0A150U094-F1
#
_cell.length_a   1.000
_cell.length_b   1.000
_cell.length_c   1.000
_cell.angle_alpha   90.00
_cell.angle_beta   90.00
_cell.angle_gamma   90.00
#
_symmetry.space_group_name_H-M   'P 1'
#
loop_
_entity.id
_entity.type
_entity.pdbx_description
1 polymer ?
#
loop_
_entity_poly.entity_id
_entity_poly.type
_entity_poly.pdbx_seq_one_letter_code
_entity_poly.pdbx_strand_id
1 'polypeptide(L)'
;MARSFSATCGPDGLLHHLADLRSAVPSASGGVVFVSGQLAQRASGVAELVRSTWRGIPACVVPAAGVLSERGEIEGDTGASGVLWSGGQVTPFALPERAEEPVRLLRETLARIVGRRSATAILFVRPGAFAPETLEALASTAPSTCLFGAGTASGAAIGVTAQGELLEGATTGLAITGLAPPLVDASPAVRLLSGFHPIEDVSGGVVLRAGGRPALDLLSAATATLGEQPSPQHLVLAALADPADPRGDAADPRGDVAAQAAPRDAR
;
A
#
# COMPACT_ATOMS: atom_id res chain seq x y z
N MET A 1 6.05 3.63 21.32
CA MET A 1 6.55 2.24 21.34
C MET A 1 5.74 1.43 20.35
N ALA A 2 6.36 0.82 19.35
CA ALA A 2 5.67 -0.08 18.42
C ALA A 2 5.47 -1.46 19.06
N ARG A 3 4.34 -2.11 18.81
CA ARG A 3 4.03 -3.47 19.26
C ARG A 3 3.47 -4.26 18.10
N SER A 4 3.89 -5.53 17.98
CA SER A 4 3.42 -6.47 16.98
C SER A 4 2.71 -7.62 17.67
N PHE A 5 1.66 -8.14 17.02
CA PHE A 5 0.82 -9.21 17.52
C PHE A 5 0.44 -10.12 16.35
N SER A 6 0.33 -11.42 16.63
CA SER A 6 -0.10 -12.42 15.66
C SER A 6 -1.06 -13.38 16.34
N ALA A 7 -2.13 -13.74 15.64
CA ALA A 7 -3.14 -14.66 16.13
C ALA A 7 -3.76 -15.45 14.97
N THR A 8 -4.06 -16.72 15.21
CA THR A 8 -4.88 -17.56 14.32
C THR A 8 -6.27 -17.65 14.94
N CYS A 9 -7.28 -17.18 14.22
CA CYS A 9 -8.65 -17.15 14.73
C CYS A 9 -9.67 -17.42 13.61
N GLY A 10 -10.83 -17.95 14.01
CA GLY A 10 -12.00 -17.99 13.14
C GLY A 10 -12.70 -16.61 13.05
N PRO A 11 -13.77 -16.50 12.26
CA PRO A 11 -14.46 -15.23 12.00
C PRO A 11 -14.89 -14.47 13.25
N ASP A 12 -15.41 -15.19 14.25
CA ASP A 12 -15.88 -14.59 15.50
C ASP A 12 -14.73 -14.19 16.44
N GLY A 13 -13.55 -14.81 16.28
CA GLY A 13 -12.37 -14.55 17.12
C GLY A 13 -11.63 -13.27 16.75
N LEU A 14 -11.73 -12.80 15.50
CA LEU A 14 -11.07 -11.57 15.05
C LEU A 14 -11.56 -10.34 15.83
N LEU A 15 -12.87 -10.28 16.13
CA LEU A 15 -13.45 -9.20 16.95
C LEU A 15 -12.78 -9.12 18.32
N HIS A 16 -12.62 -10.27 18.98
CA HIS A 16 -12.01 -10.37 20.30
C HIS A 16 -10.55 -9.91 20.27
N HIS A 17 -9.78 -10.40 19.29
CA HIS A 17 -8.39 -9.97 19.13
C HIS A 17 -8.25 -8.48 18.85
N LEU A 18 -9.10 -7.90 18.00
CA LEU A 18 -9.07 -6.45 17.75
C LEU A 18 -9.36 -5.65 19.04
N ALA A 19 -10.23 -6.14 19.91
CA ALA A 19 -10.55 -5.51 21.19
C ALA A 19 -9.41 -5.62 22.20
N ASP A 20 -8.76 -6.78 22.25
CA ASP A 20 -7.58 -7.03 23.09
C ASP A 20 -6.42 -6.13 22.67
N LEU A 21 -6.17 -5.99 21.36
CA LEU A 21 -5.14 -5.11 20.80
C LEU A 21 -5.35 -3.65 21.19
N ARG A 22 -6.60 -3.18 21.08
CA ARG A 22 -6.97 -1.81 21.49
C ARG A 22 -6.67 -1.57 22.97
N SER A 23 -6.91 -2.58 23.81
CA SER A 23 -6.66 -2.51 25.25
C SER A 23 -5.18 -2.60 25.58
N ALA A 24 -4.42 -3.41 24.83
CA ALA A 24 -2.99 -3.63 25.02
C ALA A 24 -2.11 -2.45 24.55
N VAL A 25 -2.61 -1.58 23.68
CA VAL A 25 -1.92 -0.37 23.20
C VAL A 25 -2.79 0.87 23.42
N PRO A 26 -2.85 1.40 24.66
CA PRO A 26 -3.58 2.63 24.94
C PRO A 26 -3.01 3.79 24.11
N SER A 27 -3.90 4.56 23.46
CA SER A 27 -3.54 5.72 22.64
C SER A 27 -2.66 5.43 21.41
N ALA A 28 -2.89 4.29 20.73
CA ALA A 28 -2.23 4.00 19.45
C ALA A 28 -2.46 5.13 18.43
N SER A 29 -1.37 5.70 17.89
CA SER A 29 -1.40 6.72 16.83
C SER A 29 -1.72 6.16 15.44
N GLY A 30 -1.57 4.84 15.30
CA GLY A 30 -1.90 4.09 14.09
C GLY A 30 -1.58 2.61 14.25
N GLY A 31 -1.99 1.82 13.27
CA GLY A 31 -1.78 0.38 13.22
C GLY A 31 -1.91 -0.14 11.80
N VAL A 32 -1.26 -1.27 11.53
CA VAL A 32 -1.41 -2.02 10.29
C VAL A 32 -1.96 -3.39 10.63
N VAL A 33 -2.96 -3.85 9.89
CA VAL A 33 -3.62 -5.12 10.08
C VAL A 33 -3.45 -5.95 8.81
N PHE A 34 -3.14 -7.22 8.97
CA PHE A 34 -3.09 -8.20 7.89
C PHE A 34 -3.97 -9.38 8.27
N VAL A 35 -4.85 -9.79 7.37
CA VAL A 35 -5.77 -10.91 7.52
C VAL A 35 -5.63 -11.79 6.28
N SER A 36 -5.57 -13.11 6.47
CA SER A 36 -5.53 -14.11 5.41
C SER A 36 -6.63 -15.17 5.62
N GLY A 37 -6.95 -15.92 4.57
CA GLY A 37 -7.96 -16.99 4.60
C GLY A 37 -9.39 -16.52 4.32
N GLN A 38 -10.40 -17.32 4.69
CA GLN A 38 -11.82 -17.06 4.33
C GLN A 38 -12.36 -15.69 4.76
N LEU A 39 -11.86 -15.13 5.87
CA LEU A 39 -12.23 -13.78 6.33
C LEU A 39 -11.77 -12.69 5.38
N ALA A 40 -10.59 -12.87 4.79
CA ALA A 40 -9.98 -11.92 3.90
C ALA A 40 -10.63 -11.87 2.51
N GLN A 41 -11.39 -12.90 2.14
CA GLN A 41 -12.28 -12.85 0.95
C GLN A 41 -13.36 -11.76 1.06
N ARG A 42 -13.57 -11.19 2.25
CA ARG A 42 -14.57 -10.14 2.50
C ARG A 42 -13.94 -8.96 3.23
N ALA A 43 -13.18 -8.13 2.50
CA ALA A 43 -12.65 -6.87 3.02
C ALA A 43 -13.72 -6.01 3.72
N SER A 44 -14.97 -6.06 3.25
CA SER A 44 -16.13 -5.42 3.90
C SER A 44 -16.43 -5.97 5.30
N GLY A 45 -16.34 -7.29 5.49
CA GLY A 45 -16.48 -7.92 6.80
C GLY A 45 -15.36 -7.51 7.76
N VAL A 46 -14.13 -7.39 7.28
CA VAL A 46 -13.00 -6.89 8.08
C VAL A 46 -13.21 -5.41 8.44
N ALA A 47 -13.63 -4.58 7.48
CA ALA A 47 -13.95 -3.17 7.72
C ALA A 47 -15.06 -2.99 8.76
N GLU A 48 -16.07 -3.86 8.74
CA GLU A 48 -17.15 -3.91 9.72
C GLU A 48 -16.66 -4.24 11.15
N LEU A 49 -15.76 -5.20 11.27
CA LEU A 49 -15.13 -5.56 12.55
C LEU A 49 -14.22 -4.44 13.07
N VAL A 50 -13.45 -3.80 12.19
CA VAL A 50 -12.64 -2.62 12.52
C VAL A 50 -13.54 -1.47 12.97
N ARG A 51 -14.60 -1.14 12.22
CA ARG A 51 -15.59 -0.11 12.56
C ARG A 51 -16.17 -0.31 13.95
N SER A 52 -16.62 -1.53 14.24
CA SER A 52 -17.29 -1.83 15.51
C SER A 52 -16.34 -1.76 16.71
N THR A 53 -15.08 -2.15 16.52
CA THR A 53 -14.09 -2.31 17.60
C THR A 53 -13.22 -1.07 17.82
N TRP A 54 -12.85 -0.36 16.74
CA TRP A 54 -11.95 0.79 16.74
C TRP A 54 -12.70 2.10 16.46
N ARG A 55 -13.89 2.26 17.07
CA ARG A 55 -14.71 3.48 16.96
C ARG A 55 -13.91 4.75 17.23
N GLY A 56 -14.10 5.76 16.39
CA GLY A 56 -13.39 7.03 16.46
C GLY A 56 -12.03 7.05 15.77
N ILE A 57 -11.56 5.91 15.25
CA ILE A 57 -10.25 5.81 14.56
C ILE A 57 -10.50 5.55 13.08
N PRO A 58 -10.19 6.53 12.21
CA PRO A 58 -10.25 6.34 10.77
C PRO A 58 -9.38 5.18 10.30
N ALA A 59 -9.89 4.42 9.34
CA ALA A 59 -9.18 3.29 8.77
C ALA A 59 -9.40 3.18 7.26
N CYS A 60 -8.52 2.45 6.59
CA CYS A 60 -8.73 1.98 5.23
C CYS A 60 -8.38 0.50 5.18
N VAL A 61 -9.33 -0.32 4.74
CA VAL A 61 -9.17 -1.78 4.58
C VAL A 61 -9.18 -2.09 3.10
N VAL A 62 -8.17 -2.82 2.65
CA VAL A 62 -7.89 -3.08 1.24
C VAL A 62 -7.87 -4.58 1.00
N PRO A 63 -8.51 -5.08 -0.07
CA PRO A 63 -8.26 -6.44 -0.50
C PRO A 63 -6.81 -6.55 -0.97
N ALA A 64 -6.12 -7.55 -0.47
CA ALA A 64 -4.71 -7.77 -0.69
C ALA A 64 -4.48 -9.17 -1.27
N ALA A 65 -3.33 -9.39 -1.90
CA ALA A 65 -2.90 -10.74 -2.22
C ALA A 65 -2.58 -11.42 -0.89
N GLY A 66 -3.15 -12.60 -0.64
CA GLY A 66 -2.85 -13.33 0.58
C GLY A 66 -1.58 -14.13 0.38
N VAL A 67 -0.56 -13.88 1.20
CA VAL A 67 0.52 -14.83 1.52
C VAL A 67 1.09 -14.41 2.88
N LEU A 68 1.02 -15.28 3.90
CA LEU A 68 1.84 -15.13 5.11
C LEU A 68 2.07 -16.47 5.86
N SER A 69 3.32 -16.85 6.07
CA SER A 69 3.70 -17.82 7.09
C SER A 69 5.12 -17.57 7.60
N GLU A 70 5.47 -18.08 8.77
CA GLU A 70 6.10 -19.41 8.76
C GLU A 70 5.24 -20.58 9.23
N ARG A 71 4.05 -20.37 9.82
CA ARG A 71 3.08 -21.46 10.12
C ARG A 71 1.62 -21.02 10.08
N GLY A 72 1.25 -20.13 9.18
CA GLY A 72 -0.12 -19.60 9.08
C GLY A 72 -0.58 -19.22 7.67
N GLU A 73 0.04 -19.77 6.63
CA GLU A 73 -0.39 -19.56 5.24
C GLU A 73 -1.57 -20.46 4.92
N ILE A 74 -2.53 -19.91 4.16
CA ILE A 74 -3.18 -20.66 3.09
C ILE A 74 -2.67 -20.03 1.79
N GLU A 75 -1.75 -20.73 1.13
CA GLU A 75 -1.34 -20.40 -0.23
C GLU A 75 -2.55 -20.53 -1.17
N GLY A 76 -2.78 -19.54 -2.04
CA GLY A 76 -3.94 -19.53 -2.94
C GLY A 76 -5.21 -18.84 -2.42
N ASP A 77 -5.19 -18.32 -1.18
CA ASP A 77 -6.32 -17.57 -0.62
C ASP A 77 -6.09 -16.04 -0.67
N THR A 78 -7.15 -15.27 -0.92
CA THR A 78 -7.10 -13.80 -0.90
C THR A 78 -6.83 -13.26 0.50
N GLY A 79 -6.14 -12.13 0.58
CA GLY A 79 -5.82 -11.39 1.80
C GLY A 79 -6.66 -10.12 1.97
N ALA A 80 -6.64 -9.55 3.17
CA ALA A 80 -7.09 -8.20 3.44
C ALA A 80 -6.06 -7.51 4.32
N SER A 81 -5.65 -6.32 3.91
CA SER A 81 -4.74 -5.48 4.69
C SER A 81 -5.49 -4.24 5.14
N GLY A 82 -5.03 -3.57 6.19
CA GLY A 82 -5.65 -2.33 6.61
C GLY A 82 -4.70 -1.41 7.35
N VAL A 83 -4.93 -0.12 7.20
CA VAL A 83 -4.28 0.92 7.99
C VAL A 83 -5.31 1.60 8.88
N LEU A 84 -5.03 1.67 10.17
CA LEU A 84 -5.75 2.47 11.14
C LEU A 84 -4.86 3.66 11.50
N TRP A 85 -5.41 4.87 11.53
CA TRP A 85 -4.61 6.06 11.80
C TRP A 85 -5.37 7.09 12.61
N SER A 86 -4.76 7.55 13.70
CA SER A 86 -5.31 8.57 14.59
C SER A 86 -4.37 9.77 14.76
N GLY A 87 -3.17 9.72 14.17
CA GLY A 87 -2.23 10.83 14.16
C GLY A 87 -2.68 12.00 13.29
N GLY A 88 -2.68 13.22 13.83
CA GLY A 88 -3.10 14.42 13.11
C GLY A 88 -4.61 14.49 12.91
N GLN A 89 -5.04 15.06 11.79
CA GLN A 89 -6.44 15.12 11.38
C GLN A 89 -6.61 14.26 10.12
N VAL A 90 -7.37 13.17 10.26
CA VAL A 90 -7.51 12.14 9.24
C VAL A 90 -8.91 12.19 8.65
N THR A 91 -8.99 12.32 7.33
CA THR A 91 -10.24 12.36 6.58
C THR A 91 -10.21 11.25 5.53
N PRO A 92 -10.94 10.15 5.75
CA PRO A 92 -11.16 9.15 4.71
C PRO A 92 -11.94 9.72 3.54
N PHE A 93 -11.68 9.22 2.35
CA PHE A 93 -12.43 9.56 1.15
C PHE A 93 -12.48 8.36 0.20
N ALA A 94 -13.50 8.34 -0.65
CA ALA A 94 -13.62 7.42 -1.77
C ALA A 94 -14.09 8.18 -3.00
N LEU A 95 -13.57 7.80 -4.17
CA LEU A 95 -14.01 8.29 -5.47
C LEU A 95 -15.06 7.34 -6.05
N PRO A 96 -16.06 7.86 -6.76
CA PRO A 96 -17.10 7.04 -7.36
C PRO A 96 -16.52 5.98 -8.31
N GLU A 97 -17.24 4.87 -8.41
CA GLU A 97 -16.91 3.69 -9.21
C GLU A 97 -16.62 3.98 -10.69
N ARG A 98 -17.30 4.98 -11.24
CA ARG A 98 -17.11 5.46 -12.62
C ARG A 98 -16.92 6.96 -12.57
N ALA A 99 -15.73 7.42 -12.93
CA ALA A 99 -15.42 8.83 -13.14
C ALA A 99 -14.87 8.98 -14.55
N GLU A 100 -15.39 9.94 -15.32
CA GLU A 100 -14.88 10.26 -16.66
C GLU A 100 -13.45 10.83 -16.57
N GLU A 101 -13.18 11.65 -15.55
CA GLU A 101 -11.88 12.27 -15.29
C GLU A 101 -11.38 11.95 -13.85
N PRO A 102 -10.94 10.71 -13.57
CA PRO A 102 -10.66 10.25 -12.21
C PRO A 102 -9.53 11.05 -11.53
N VAL A 103 -8.51 11.52 -12.27
CA VAL A 103 -7.42 12.36 -11.73
C VAL A 103 -7.92 13.69 -11.26
N ARG A 104 -8.72 14.35 -12.10
CA ARG A 104 -9.28 15.65 -11.79
C ARG A 104 -10.15 15.56 -10.55
N LEU A 105 -10.98 14.53 -10.48
CA LEU A 105 -11.85 14.30 -9.34
C LEU A 105 -11.06 13.99 -8.06
N LEU A 106 -9.97 13.23 -8.15
CA LEU A 106 -9.04 13.00 -7.04
C LEU A 106 -8.44 14.32 -6.56
N ARG A 107 -7.91 15.13 -7.49
CA ARG A 107 -7.33 16.45 -7.18
C ARG A 107 -8.35 17.37 -6.51
N GLU A 108 -9.56 17.48 -7.04
CA GLU A 108 -10.62 18.31 -6.47
C GLU A 108 -11.05 17.81 -5.07
N THR A 109 -11.11 16.50 -4.90
CA THR A 109 -11.41 15.87 -3.59
C THR A 109 -10.32 16.18 -2.57
N LEU A 110 -9.05 15.99 -2.92
CA LEU A 110 -7.92 16.30 -2.04
C LEU A 110 -7.85 17.81 -1.74
N ALA A 111 -8.01 18.67 -2.74
CA ALA A 111 -8.02 20.12 -2.56
C ALA A 111 -9.14 20.56 -1.60
N ARG A 112 -10.33 19.94 -1.68
CA ARG A 112 -11.45 20.21 -0.78
C ARG A 112 -11.17 19.76 0.66
N ILE A 113 -10.59 18.57 0.83
CA ILE A 113 -10.31 17.99 2.16
C ILE A 113 -9.14 18.72 2.84
N VAL A 114 -8.05 18.89 2.12
CA VAL A 114 -6.79 19.45 2.62
C VAL A 114 -6.85 20.97 2.70
N GLY A 115 -7.51 21.61 1.72
CA GLY A 115 -7.49 23.05 1.55
C GLY A 115 -6.09 23.54 1.16
N ARG A 116 -5.59 24.55 1.87
CA ARG A 116 -4.24 25.12 1.66
C ARG A 116 -3.17 24.51 2.56
N ARG A 117 -3.50 23.45 3.29
CA ARG A 117 -2.58 22.81 4.25
C ARG A 117 -1.62 21.88 3.52
N SER A 118 -0.49 21.60 4.15
CA SER A 118 0.28 20.42 3.75
C SER A 118 -0.42 19.16 4.25
N ALA A 119 -0.40 18.11 3.43
CA ALA A 119 -1.06 16.85 3.74
C ALA A 119 -0.25 15.65 3.30
N THR A 120 -0.62 14.51 3.84
CA THR A 120 -0.24 13.18 3.35
C THR A 120 -1.50 12.47 2.92
N ALA A 121 -1.53 11.88 1.74
CA ALA A 121 -2.63 11.06 1.29
C ALA A 121 -2.14 9.64 1.01
N ILE A 122 -2.68 8.69 1.77
CA ILE A 122 -2.50 7.25 1.57
C ILE A 122 -3.59 6.78 0.62
N LEU A 123 -3.22 6.31 -0.57
CA LEU A 123 -4.13 5.97 -1.66
C LEU A 123 -4.16 4.47 -1.93
N PHE A 124 -5.36 3.93 -2.15
CA PHE A 124 -5.55 2.58 -2.65
C PHE A 124 -6.45 2.60 -3.87
N VAL A 125 -5.95 1.98 -4.94
CA VAL A 125 -6.53 2.09 -6.27
C VAL A 125 -6.92 0.69 -6.74
N ARG A 126 -8.18 0.51 -7.15
CA ARG A 126 -8.60 -0.76 -7.75
C ARG A 126 -7.95 -0.94 -9.13
N PRO A 127 -7.57 -2.17 -9.52
CA PRO A 127 -7.17 -2.45 -10.90
C PRO A 127 -8.15 -1.87 -11.92
N GLY A 128 -7.60 -1.16 -12.93
CA GLY A 128 -8.37 -0.52 -13.99
C GLY A 128 -8.98 0.85 -13.65
N ALA A 129 -8.82 1.37 -12.42
CA ALA A 129 -9.31 2.71 -12.05
C ALA A 129 -8.41 3.86 -12.54
N PHE A 130 -7.09 3.62 -12.62
CA PHE A 130 -6.11 4.52 -13.21
C PHE A 130 -5.24 3.76 -14.21
N ALA A 131 -4.82 4.44 -15.28
CA ALA A 131 -3.67 3.98 -16.05
C ALA A 131 -2.38 4.41 -15.32
N PRO A 132 -1.28 3.64 -15.35
CA PRO A 132 -0.09 3.97 -14.55
C PRO A 132 0.53 5.34 -14.87
N GLU A 133 0.48 5.80 -16.13
CA GLU A 133 0.92 7.14 -16.56
C GLU A 133 0.13 8.27 -15.87
N THR A 134 -1.04 7.91 -15.38
CA THR A 134 -1.96 8.81 -14.68
C THR A 134 -1.49 9.09 -13.24
N LEU A 135 -0.64 8.23 -12.67
CA LEU A 135 -0.05 8.41 -11.32
C LEU A 135 1.05 9.48 -11.30
N GLU A 136 1.83 9.63 -12.36
CA GLU A 136 2.82 10.72 -12.47
C GLU A 136 2.13 12.09 -12.53
N ALA A 137 1.01 12.17 -13.26
CA ALA A 137 0.16 13.35 -13.28
C ALA A 137 -0.45 13.66 -11.90
N LEU A 138 -0.64 12.66 -11.04
CA LEU A 138 -1.14 12.87 -9.67
C LEU A 138 -0.12 13.56 -8.77
N ALA A 139 1.17 13.23 -8.89
CA ALA A 139 2.23 13.91 -8.13
C ALA A 139 2.34 15.40 -8.47
N SER A 140 2.16 15.76 -9.74
CA SER A 140 2.22 17.16 -10.19
C SER A 140 0.98 17.99 -9.83
N THR A 141 -0.16 17.35 -9.56
CA THR A 141 -1.45 18.05 -9.37
C THR A 141 -1.78 18.41 -7.94
N ALA A 142 -1.06 17.88 -6.94
CA ALA A 142 -1.23 18.21 -5.53
C ALA A 142 0.13 18.49 -4.87
N PRO A 143 0.84 19.57 -5.24
CA PRO A 143 2.23 19.80 -4.81
C PRO A 143 2.41 19.99 -3.30
N SER A 144 1.35 20.34 -2.57
CA SER A 144 1.35 20.43 -1.10
C SER A 144 1.02 19.11 -0.40
N THR A 145 0.71 18.06 -1.16
CA THR A 145 0.28 16.75 -0.65
C THR A 145 1.31 15.69 -1.02
N CYS A 146 1.89 15.04 -0.01
CA CYS A 146 2.66 13.83 -0.23
C CYS A 146 1.68 12.68 -0.53
N LEU A 147 1.78 12.09 -1.72
CA LEU A 147 0.93 11.00 -2.19
C LEU A 147 1.74 9.70 -2.21
N PHE A 148 1.26 8.67 -1.52
CA PHE A 148 1.79 7.31 -1.65
C PHE A 148 0.67 6.30 -1.44
N GLY A 149 0.88 5.06 -1.87
CA GLY A 149 -0.22 4.11 -1.91
C GLY A 149 0.13 2.79 -2.59
N ALA A 150 -0.91 2.02 -2.88
CA ALA A 150 -0.79 0.75 -3.59
C ALA A 150 -2.03 0.46 -4.44
N GLY A 151 -1.88 -0.42 -5.43
CA GLY A 151 -3.03 -1.08 -6.06
C GLY A 151 -3.67 -2.10 -5.11
N THR A 152 -4.98 -2.31 -5.21
CA THR A 152 -5.63 -3.46 -4.55
C THR A 152 -5.42 -4.72 -5.37
N ALA A 153 -5.39 -5.88 -4.71
CA ALA A 153 -5.25 -7.15 -5.44
C ALA A 153 -6.52 -7.55 -6.18
N SER A 154 -7.68 -7.20 -5.61
CA SER A 154 -9.00 -7.37 -6.20
C SER A 154 -9.95 -6.34 -5.58
N GLY A 155 -11.06 -6.01 -6.24
CA GLY A 155 -12.12 -5.19 -5.64
C GLY A 155 -11.72 -3.79 -5.15
N ALA A 156 -12.69 -3.10 -4.54
CA ALA A 156 -12.49 -1.76 -4.00
C ALA A 156 -11.91 -1.80 -2.57
N ALA A 157 -11.15 -0.77 -2.23
CA ALA A 157 -10.75 -0.50 -0.85
C ALA A 157 -11.89 0.21 -0.11
N ILE A 158 -11.97 -0.03 1.20
CA ILE A 158 -13.06 0.44 2.07
C ILE A 158 -12.50 1.36 3.14
N GLY A 159 -12.88 2.62 3.08
CA GLY A 159 -12.59 3.63 4.09
C GLY A 159 -13.58 3.53 5.24
N VAL A 160 -13.10 3.73 6.46
CA VAL A 160 -13.92 3.80 7.67
C VAL A 160 -13.71 5.17 8.28
N THR A 161 -14.78 5.97 8.39
CA THR A 161 -14.72 7.29 9.04
C THR A 161 -14.64 7.17 10.55
N ALA A 162 -14.24 8.25 11.23
CA ALA A 162 -14.26 8.29 12.70
C ALA A 162 -15.68 8.05 13.27
N GLN A 163 -16.71 8.39 12.50
CA GLN A 163 -18.12 8.18 12.83
C GLN A 163 -18.61 6.76 12.52
N GLY A 164 -17.78 5.94 11.86
CA GLY A 164 -18.12 4.57 11.46
C GLY A 164 -18.92 4.49 10.14
N GLU A 165 -18.88 5.52 9.32
CA GLU A 165 -19.37 5.41 7.95
C GLU A 165 -18.37 4.59 7.11
N LEU A 166 -18.88 3.73 6.24
CA LEU A 166 -18.07 2.96 5.29
C LEU A 166 -18.12 3.66 3.93
N LEU A 167 -16.94 3.93 3.38
CA LEU A 167 -16.76 4.58 2.08
C LEU A 167 -16.13 3.57 1.12
N GLU A 168 -16.76 3.31 -0.01
CA GLU A 168 -16.26 2.38 -1.03
C GLU A 168 -16.22 3.07 -2.39
N GLY A 169 -15.21 2.76 -3.18
CA GLY A 169 -15.05 3.33 -4.50
C GLY A 169 -13.82 2.83 -5.26
N ALA A 170 -13.70 3.26 -6.51
CA ALA A 170 -12.60 2.86 -7.40
C ALA A 170 -11.23 3.34 -6.88
N THR A 171 -11.21 4.39 -6.07
CA THR A 171 -10.04 4.89 -5.35
C THR A 171 -10.48 5.31 -3.97
N THR A 172 -9.82 4.77 -2.95
CA THR A 172 -10.13 5.06 -1.55
C THR A 172 -8.85 5.42 -0.83
N GLY A 173 -8.91 6.35 0.12
CA GLY A 173 -7.71 6.77 0.81
C GLY A 173 -7.96 7.49 2.12
N LEU A 174 -6.86 7.83 2.78
CA LEU A 174 -6.82 8.63 4.00
C LEU A 174 -6.03 9.90 3.73
N ALA A 175 -6.67 11.06 3.81
CA ALA A 175 -5.99 12.35 3.80
C ALA A 175 -5.67 12.76 5.25
N ILE A 176 -4.39 12.99 5.53
CA ILE A 176 -3.87 13.28 6.86
C ILE A 176 -3.27 14.70 6.83
N THR A 177 -3.74 15.56 7.73
CA THR A 177 -3.24 16.93 7.91
C THR A 177 -2.79 17.16 9.34
N GLY A 178 -2.03 18.24 9.58
CA GLY A 178 -1.54 18.59 10.91
C GLY A 178 -0.32 17.77 11.37
N LEU A 179 0.30 17.02 10.45
CA LEU A 179 1.59 16.38 10.62
C LEU A 179 2.58 16.97 9.62
N ALA A 180 3.88 16.87 9.94
CA ALA A 180 4.92 17.15 8.96
C ALA A 180 4.81 16.17 7.78
N PRO A 181 5.17 16.59 6.55
CA PRO A 181 5.28 15.67 5.42
C PRO A 181 6.18 14.48 5.78
N PRO A 182 5.77 13.24 5.51
CA PRO A 182 6.58 12.07 5.77
C PRO A 182 7.79 12.09 4.85
N LEU A 183 8.92 11.64 5.38
CA LEU A 183 10.06 11.28 4.54
C LEU A 183 9.72 9.97 3.85
N VAL A 184 9.52 10.03 2.54
CA VAL A 184 9.39 8.84 1.70
C VAL A 184 10.79 8.54 1.18
N ASP A 185 11.32 7.39 1.58
CA ASP A 185 12.62 6.91 1.14
C ASP A 185 12.54 5.40 0.92
N ALA A 186 13.45 4.87 0.12
CA ALA A 186 13.65 3.44 0.03
C ALA A 186 14.36 2.98 1.30
N SER A 187 13.68 2.18 2.12
CA SER A 187 14.33 1.61 3.30
C SER A 187 15.54 0.79 2.86
N PRO A 188 16.73 0.97 3.46
CA PRO A 188 17.89 0.14 3.15
C PRO A 188 17.69 -1.32 3.56
N ALA A 189 16.66 -1.60 4.37
CA ALA A 189 16.22 -2.96 4.68
C ALA A 189 15.43 -3.61 3.54
N VAL A 190 15.01 -2.85 2.53
CA VAL A 190 14.37 -3.35 1.30
C VAL A 190 15.44 -3.39 0.22
N ARG A 191 15.86 -4.61 -0.12
CA ARG A 191 16.80 -4.86 -1.21
C ARG A 191 16.06 -5.43 -2.39
N LEU A 192 16.30 -4.88 -3.58
CA LEU A 192 15.84 -5.50 -4.81
C LEU A 192 16.62 -6.83 -5.03
N LEU A 193 15.90 -7.95 -5.00
CA LEU A 193 16.49 -9.30 -5.08
C LEU A 193 16.57 -9.86 -6.50
N SER A 194 15.78 -9.30 -7.42
CA SER A 194 15.76 -9.66 -8.83
C SER A 194 15.43 -8.45 -9.70
N GLY A 195 15.69 -8.54 -11.00
CA GLY A 195 15.12 -7.59 -11.95
C GLY A 195 13.59 -7.69 -12.04
N PHE A 196 12.99 -6.81 -12.83
CA PHE A 196 11.57 -6.91 -13.16
C PHE A 196 11.34 -8.03 -14.16
N HIS A 197 10.26 -8.79 -13.96
CA HIS A 197 9.87 -9.89 -14.82
C HIS A 197 8.40 -9.72 -15.22
N PRO A 198 8.05 -9.95 -16.51
CA PRO A 198 6.65 -9.91 -16.93
C PRO A 198 5.89 -11.01 -16.21
N ILE A 199 4.65 -10.72 -15.82
CA ILE A 199 3.73 -11.70 -15.27
C ILE A 199 2.99 -12.35 -16.42
N GLU A 200 3.17 -13.66 -16.59
CA GLU A 200 2.51 -14.40 -17.66
C GLU A 200 1.25 -15.13 -17.20
N ASP A 201 1.13 -15.45 -15.91
CA ASP A 201 0.01 -16.24 -15.38
C ASP A 201 -0.36 -15.83 -13.95
N VAL A 202 -1.67 -15.63 -13.72
CA VAL A 202 -2.25 -15.21 -12.43
C VAL A 202 -3.55 -15.97 -12.18
N SER A 203 -3.75 -16.43 -10.95
CA SER A 203 -5.01 -17.03 -10.50
C SER A 203 -5.37 -16.51 -9.11
N GLY A 204 -6.61 -16.01 -8.92
CA GLY A 204 -7.08 -15.57 -7.61
C GLY A 204 -6.26 -14.43 -6.97
N GLY A 205 -5.55 -13.63 -7.77
CA GLY A 205 -4.63 -12.61 -7.26
C GLY A 205 -3.23 -13.12 -6.90
N VAL A 206 -2.93 -14.39 -7.18
CA VAL A 206 -1.62 -15.02 -7.00
C VAL A 206 -0.91 -15.13 -8.35
N VAL A 207 0.36 -14.72 -8.39
CA VAL A 207 1.22 -14.84 -9.58
C VAL A 207 1.75 -16.27 -9.65
N LEU A 208 1.41 -16.99 -10.72
CA LEU A 208 1.83 -18.38 -10.93
C LEU A 208 3.09 -18.46 -11.79
N ARG A 209 3.26 -17.53 -12.73
CA ARG A 209 4.42 -17.48 -13.64
C ARG A 209 4.89 -16.05 -13.85
N ALA A 210 6.21 -15.88 -13.80
CA ALA A 210 6.88 -14.64 -14.14
C ALA A 210 8.23 -14.91 -14.83
N GLY A 211 8.58 -14.10 -15.82
CA GLY A 211 9.88 -14.16 -16.50
C GLY A 211 10.13 -15.50 -17.20
N GLY A 212 9.09 -16.11 -17.75
CA GLY A 212 9.13 -17.40 -18.43
C GLY A 212 9.25 -18.61 -17.49
N ARG A 213 9.17 -18.42 -16.17
CA ARG A 213 9.35 -19.49 -15.17
C ARG A 213 8.21 -19.52 -14.16
N PRO A 214 8.03 -20.63 -13.41
CA PRO A 214 7.18 -20.64 -12.23
C PRO A 214 7.62 -19.54 -11.24
N ALA A 215 6.64 -18.83 -10.65
CA ALA A 215 6.91 -17.70 -9.75
C ALA A 215 7.72 -18.13 -8.51
N LEU A 216 7.43 -19.31 -7.95
CA LEU A 216 8.15 -19.85 -6.81
C LEU A 216 9.64 -20.08 -7.12
N ASP A 217 9.95 -20.61 -8.30
CA ASP A 217 11.34 -20.82 -8.72
C ASP A 217 12.06 -19.48 -8.83
N LEU A 218 11.40 -18.47 -9.42
CA LEU A 218 11.92 -17.11 -9.57
C LEU A 218 12.24 -16.49 -8.21
N LEU A 219 11.31 -16.57 -7.26
CA LEU A 219 11.48 -16.08 -5.88
C LEU A 219 12.59 -16.84 -5.15
N SER A 220 12.65 -18.16 -5.30
CA SER A 220 13.68 -19.00 -4.69
C SER A 220 15.07 -18.65 -5.22
N ALA A 221 15.20 -18.42 -6.54
CA ALA A 221 16.46 -18.00 -7.15
C ALA A 221 16.88 -16.59 -6.72
N ALA A 222 15.94 -15.65 -6.59
CA ALA A 222 16.20 -14.29 -6.13
C ALA A 222 16.71 -14.28 -4.67
N THR A 223 16.08 -15.10 -3.82
CA THR A 223 16.40 -15.18 -2.38
C THR A 223 17.62 -16.03 -2.06
N ALA A 224 18.06 -16.92 -2.95
CA ALA A 224 19.29 -17.71 -2.77
C ALA A 224 20.54 -16.83 -2.54
N THR A 225 20.51 -15.58 -3.00
CA THR A 225 21.60 -14.61 -2.85
C THR A 225 21.69 -13.97 -1.45
N LEU A 226 20.70 -14.20 -0.59
CA LEU A 226 20.62 -13.62 0.75
C LEU A 226 21.55 -14.27 1.79
N GLY A 227 22.12 -15.45 1.48
CA GLY A 227 23.04 -16.19 2.34
C GLY A 227 22.38 -16.77 3.61
N GLU A 228 23.02 -17.77 4.22
CA GLU A 228 22.57 -18.41 5.49
C GLU A 228 22.91 -17.58 6.74
N GLN A 229 22.81 -16.26 6.69
CA GLN A 229 23.01 -15.44 7.88
C GLN A 229 21.81 -15.61 8.83
N PRO A 230 22.02 -15.73 10.15
CA PRO A 230 20.94 -15.77 11.12
C PRO A 230 20.39 -14.34 11.32
N SER A 231 19.76 -13.79 10.28
CA SER A 231 19.05 -12.51 10.32
C SER A 231 17.56 -12.73 10.55
N PRO A 232 16.84 -11.74 11.11
CA PRO A 232 15.38 -11.78 11.16
C PRO A 232 14.81 -11.98 9.75
N GLN A 233 13.83 -12.86 9.65
CA GLN A 233 13.13 -13.30 8.44
C GLN A 233 12.95 -12.18 7.39
N HIS A 234 13.34 -12.47 6.16
CA HIS A 234 13.23 -11.52 5.05
C HIS A 234 11.78 -11.47 4.54
N LEU A 235 11.13 -10.32 4.67
CA LEU A 235 9.87 -10.03 3.98
C LEU A 235 10.17 -9.74 2.51
N VAL A 236 9.69 -10.59 1.60
CA VAL A 236 9.83 -10.38 0.15
C VAL A 236 8.56 -9.72 -0.38
N LEU A 237 8.72 -8.55 -1.00
CA LEU A 237 7.64 -7.80 -1.63
C LEU A 237 7.79 -7.92 -3.15
N ALA A 238 6.74 -8.38 -3.83
CA ALA A 238 6.66 -8.34 -5.28
C ALA A 238 5.95 -7.03 -5.70
N ALA A 239 6.62 -6.20 -6.48
CA ALA A 239 6.04 -4.99 -7.06
C ALA A 239 5.77 -5.22 -8.55
N LEU A 240 4.57 -4.85 -8.99
CA LEU A 240 4.18 -4.87 -10.39
C LEU A 240 4.69 -3.59 -11.07
N ALA A 241 5.40 -3.74 -12.18
CA ALA A 241 5.76 -2.64 -13.06
C ALA A 241 5.21 -2.94 -14.45
N ASP A 242 4.81 -1.91 -15.20
CA ASP A 242 4.42 -2.11 -16.59
C ASP A 242 5.59 -2.61 -17.43
N PRO A 243 5.32 -3.44 -18.46
CA PRO A 243 6.33 -3.74 -19.45
C PRO A 243 6.76 -2.43 -20.12
N ALA A 244 8.03 -2.05 -19.95
CA ALA A 244 8.61 -0.93 -20.69
C ALA A 244 8.37 -1.17 -22.19
N ASP A 245 7.76 -0.21 -22.87
CA ASP A 245 7.60 -0.25 -24.32
C ASP A 245 9.02 -0.32 -24.94
N PRO A 246 9.39 -1.40 -25.64
CA PRO A 246 10.72 -1.52 -26.23
C PRO A 246 10.99 -0.48 -27.33
N ARG A 247 10.04 0.41 -27.63
CA ARG A 247 10.18 1.52 -28.59
C ARG A 247 10.48 2.88 -27.97
N GLY A 248 10.63 2.98 -26.64
CA GLY A 248 10.78 4.26 -25.93
C GLY A 248 12.21 4.78 -25.70
N ASP A 249 13.23 3.91 -25.64
CA ASP A 249 14.60 4.31 -25.24
C ASP A 249 15.59 4.47 -26.41
N ALA A 250 15.20 5.26 -27.40
CA ALA A 250 16.14 5.82 -28.36
C ALA A 250 16.29 7.34 -28.13
N ALA A 251 17.30 7.68 -27.32
CA ALA A 251 18.01 8.97 -27.22
C ALA A 251 17.39 10.10 -26.37
N ASP A 252 17.93 10.26 -25.15
CA ASP A 252 18.37 11.59 -24.68
C ASP A 252 19.85 11.51 -24.22
N PRO A 253 20.82 12.02 -25.01
CA PRO A 253 22.24 11.97 -24.68
C PRO A 253 22.69 13.13 -23.77
N ARG A 254 21.87 13.59 -22.82
CA ARG A 254 22.22 14.71 -21.92
C ARG A 254 21.97 14.39 -20.46
N GLY A 255 22.73 13.42 -19.94
CA GLY A 255 22.71 13.07 -18.52
C GLY A 255 24.07 12.81 -17.90
N ASP A 256 25.17 13.12 -18.60
CA ASP A 256 26.52 12.78 -18.12
C ASP A 256 27.42 14.01 -18.06
N VAL A 257 27.10 14.93 -17.14
CA VAL A 257 28.08 15.87 -16.55
C VAL A 257 27.73 16.10 -15.09
N ALA A 258 28.00 15.11 -14.24
CA ALA A 258 28.12 15.37 -12.81
C ALA A 258 29.41 16.16 -12.55
N ALA A 259 29.23 17.36 -12.03
CA ALA A 259 30.22 18.31 -11.58
C ALA A 259 31.35 17.67 -10.74
N GLN A 260 32.57 17.69 -11.28
CA GLN A 260 33.77 17.83 -10.46
C GLN A 260 33.87 19.29 -10.03
N ALA A 261 33.56 19.57 -8.77
CA ALA A 261 33.85 20.86 -8.14
C ALA A 261 34.90 20.66 -7.05
N ALA A 262 36.10 21.20 -7.30
CA ALA A 262 37.10 21.52 -6.29
C ALA A 262 37.81 22.82 -6.72
N PRO A 263 38.49 23.51 -5.80
CA PRO A 263 37.97 24.53 -4.90
C PRO A 263 38.25 25.96 -5.40
N ARG A 264 37.44 26.93 -4.95
CA ARG A 264 37.70 28.35 -5.20
C ARG A 264 38.71 28.89 -4.20
N ASP A 265 39.88 29.28 -4.69
CA ASP A 265 40.79 30.18 -4.00
C ASP A 265 40.69 31.61 -4.54
N ALA A 266 41.00 32.53 -3.62
CA ALA A 266 40.93 33.98 -3.65
C ALA A 266 41.42 34.69 -4.92
N ARG A 267 40.70 35.77 -5.29
CA ARG A 267 41.16 37.17 -5.16
C ARG A 267 40.04 38.15 -5.45
#